data_AF-A0A7Y3FY35-F1
#
_entry.id   AF-A0A7Y3FY35-F1
#
_cell.length_a   1.000
_cell.length_b   1.000
_cell.length_c   1.000
_cell.angle_alpha   90.00
_cell.angle_beta   90.00
_cell.angle_gamma   90.00
#
_symmetry.space_group_name_H-M   'P 1'
#
loop_
_entity.id
_entity.type
_entity.pdbx_description
1 polymer ?
#
loop_
_entity_poly.entity_id
_entity_poly.type
_entity_poly.pdbx_seq_one_letter_code
_entity_poly.pdbx_strand_id
1 'polypeptide(L)'
;VVDSMACEGCGICAVHCPRGAIKFKEQDPFVIPKAELKSGEINQDEKFLPFIFAFCCSRSAAEAGELASYLGQYLPENLKIIQVPCAGSVSYEHLFTAFESGADGVLLLTCHEGNCHSERGNIYVKDEFKKARDILIQIGFEKERVGLKSLASNMGMEFAEIVTGFERKIFELGPSRLST
;
A
#
# COMPACT_ATOMS: atom_id res chain seq x y z
N VAL A 1 2.59 9.53 -28.19
CA VAL A 1 1.72 8.34 -28.11
C VAL A 1 2.54 7.23 -27.49
N VAL A 2 2.02 6.52 -26.49
CA VAL A 2 2.70 5.36 -25.89
C VAL A 2 2.45 4.15 -26.80
N ASP A 3 3.50 3.46 -27.23
CA ASP A 3 3.39 2.20 -27.96
C ASP A 3 2.90 1.12 -26.99
N SER A 4 1.76 0.49 -27.29
CA SER A 4 1.14 -0.50 -26.41
C SER A 4 1.91 -1.81 -26.32
N MET A 5 2.71 -2.16 -27.34
CA MET A 5 3.50 -3.39 -27.35
C MET A 5 4.83 -3.23 -26.59
N ALA A 6 5.37 -2.01 -26.55
CA ALA A 6 6.58 -1.70 -25.78
C ALA A 6 6.29 -1.27 -24.32
N CYS A 7 5.04 -0.94 -24.00
CA CYS A 7 4.66 -0.51 -22.66
C CYS A 7 4.48 -1.70 -21.72
N GLU A 8 5.29 -1.76 -20.67
CA GLU A 8 5.17 -2.74 -19.59
C GLU A 8 3.91 -2.57 -18.72
N GLY A 9 3.17 -1.46 -18.88
CA GLY A 9 1.96 -1.17 -18.11
C GLY A 9 2.20 -0.92 -16.61
N CYS A 10 3.43 -0.64 -16.19
CA CYS A 10 3.80 -0.56 -14.77
C CYS A 10 3.34 0.73 -14.06
N GLY A 11 3.12 1.82 -14.81
CA GLY A 11 2.66 3.10 -14.27
C GLY A 11 3.70 4.05 -13.71
N ILE A 12 4.97 3.63 -13.62
CA ILE A 12 6.04 4.42 -12.98
C ILE A 12 6.19 5.80 -13.65
N CYS A 13 6.07 5.85 -14.98
CA CYS A 13 6.17 7.10 -15.74
C CYS A 13 5.04 8.10 -15.44
N ALA A 14 3.84 7.63 -15.07
CA ALA A 14 2.71 8.48 -14.73
C ALA A 14 2.97 9.20 -13.40
N VAL A 15 3.46 8.47 -12.39
CA VAL A 15 3.79 9.02 -11.06
C VAL A 15 4.96 9.99 -11.11
N HIS A 16 6.03 9.66 -11.83
CA HIS A 16 7.21 10.51 -11.89
C HIS A 16 7.06 11.70 -12.85
N CYS A 17 5.92 11.86 -13.52
CA CYS A 17 5.71 12.99 -14.43
C CYS A 17 5.44 14.28 -13.64
N PRO A 18 6.38 15.23 -13.57
CA PRO A 18 6.21 16.43 -12.75
C PRO A 18 5.10 17.38 -13.26
N ARG A 19 4.64 17.16 -14.50
CA ARG A 19 3.57 17.95 -15.13
C ARG A 19 2.24 17.21 -15.22
N GLY A 20 2.15 15.96 -14.73
CA GLY A 20 0.94 15.14 -14.87
C GLY A 20 0.50 14.93 -16.32
N ALA A 21 1.43 15.03 -17.27
CA ALA A 21 1.17 14.90 -18.70
C ALA A 21 0.96 13.44 -19.13
N ILE A 22 1.51 12.50 -18.35
CA ILE A 22 1.31 11.07 -18.51
C ILE A 22 0.24 10.65 -17.50
N LYS A 23 -0.83 10.02 -17.99
CA LYS A 23 -1.94 9.50 -17.17
C LYS A 23 -2.29 8.09 -17.63
N PHE A 24 -2.84 7.28 -16.74
CA PHE A 24 -3.45 6.02 -17.11
C PHE A 24 -4.69 6.26 -17.99
N LYS A 25 -4.88 5.41 -19.01
CA LYS A 25 -6.05 5.47 -19.90
C LYS A 25 -7.30 4.90 -19.23
N GLU A 26 -7.12 3.85 -18.45
CA GLU A 26 -8.16 3.29 -17.58
C GLU A 26 -8.18 4.06 -16.26
N GLN A 27 -9.30 3.99 -15.54
CA GLN A 27 -9.48 4.67 -14.24
C GLN A 27 -8.23 4.49 -13.40
N ASP A 28 -7.82 5.58 -12.75
CA ASP A 28 -6.63 5.60 -11.91
C ASP A 28 -6.65 4.36 -10.98
N PRO A 29 -5.70 3.42 -11.12
CA PRO A 29 -5.73 2.17 -10.36
C PRO A 29 -5.59 2.39 -8.85
N PHE A 30 -5.35 3.64 -8.44
CA PHE A 30 -5.26 4.10 -7.06
C PHE A 30 -6.56 4.73 -6.55
N VAL A 31 -7.66 4.70 -7.30
CA VAL A 31 -8.98 5.13 -6.80
C VAL A 31 -9.43 4.16 -5.72
N ILE A 32 -9.33 4.60 -4.46
CA ILE A 32 -10.00 3.97 -3.33
C ILE A 32 -11.50 4.28 -3.50
N PRO A 33 -12.36 3.30 -3.81
CA PRO A 33 -13.79 3.52 -3.94
C PRO A 33 -14.36 4.13 -2.66
N LYS A 34 -15.16 5.20 -2.79
CA LYS A 34 -15.77 5.87 -1.63
C LYS A 34 -16.58 4.95 -0.70
N ALA A 35 -17.04 3.81 -1.21
CA ALA A 35 -17.76 2.81 -0.42
C ALA A 35 -16.86 2.05 0.60
N GLU A 36 -15.54 2.21 0.50
CA GLU A 36 -14.54 1.54 1.33
C GLU A 36 -13.93 2.50 2.38
N LEU A 37 -14.46 3.73 2.46
CA LEU A 37 -14.14 4.74 3.46
C LEU A 37 -14.77 4.34 4.80
N LYS A 38 -14.03 3.60 5.62
CA LYS A 38 -14.37 3.37 7.02
C LYS A 38 -13.19 3.83 7.88
N SER A 39 -13.41 4.87 8.67
CA SER A 39 -12.53 5.20 9.80
C SER A 39 -12.61 4.10 10.85
N GLY A 40 -11.49 3.76 11.50
CA GLY A 40 -11.39 2.70 12.52
C GLY A 40 -12.66 2.52 13.35
N GLU A 41 -13.31 1.37 13.18
CA GLU A 41 -14.54 1.05 13.90
C GLU A 41 -14.17 0.71 15.35
N ILE A 42 -14.86 1.36 16.30
CA ILE A 42 -14.89 0.90 17.68
C ILE A 42 -15.90 -0.26 17.70
N ASN A 43 -15.44 -1.47 18.00
CA ASN A 43 -16.34 -2.62 18.03
C ASN A 43 -17.31 -2.55 19.23
N GLN A 44 -18.26 -3.48 19.32
CA GLN A 44 -19.24 -3.54 20.41
C GLN A 44 -18.61 -3.67 21.81
N ASP A 45 -17.32 -4.05 21.89
CA ASP A 45 -16.53 -4.19 23.11
C ASP A 45 -15.59 -3.00 23.37
N GLU A 46 -15.78 -1.85 22.71
CA GLU A 46 -14.92 -0.66 22.80
C GLU A 46 -13.45 -0.88 22.37
N LYS A 47 -13.15 -1.95 21.63
CA LYS A 47 -11.79 -2.20 21.11
C LYS A 47 -11.58 -1.53 19.76
N PHE A 48 -10.51 -0.74 19.70
CA PHE A 48 -9.97 -0.17 18.47
C PHE A 48 -9.47 -1.29 17.53
N LEU A 49 -9.99 -1.35 16.31
CA LEU A 49 -9.53 -2.27 15.28
C LEU A 49 -8.89 -1.47 14.13
N PRO A 50 -7.56 -1.52 13.95
CA PRO A 50 -6.87 -0.72 12.93
C PRO A 50 -7.37 -0.97 11.52
N PHE A 51 -7.69 0.10 10.78
CA PHE A 51 -7.95 0.02 9.34
C PHE A 51 -6.65 0.17 8.55
N ILE A 52 -6.28 -0.85 7.77
CA ILE A 52 -5.00 -0.89 7.05
C ILE A 52 -5.22 -0.98 5.56
N PHE A 53 -4.64 -0.06 4.80
CA PHE A 53 -4.47 -0.23 3.35
C PHE A 53 -3.10 -0.85 3.04
N ALA A 54 -3.09 -1.94 2.27
CA ALA A 54 -1.87 -2.56 1.77
C ALA A 54 -1.80 -2.44 0.24
N PHE A 55 -0.92 -1.59 -0.27
CA PHE A 55 -0.62 -1.50 -1.69
C PHE A 55 0.33 -2.64 -2.09
N CYS A 56 -0.19 -3.57 -2.89
CA CYS A 56 0.49 -4.81 -3.25
C CYS A 56 0.85 -4.82 -4.72
N CYS A 57 2.14 -5.00 -5.04
CA CYS A 57 2.57 -5.30 -6.40
C CYS A 57 1.85 -6.54 -6.93
N SER A 58 1.17 -6.42 -8.07
CA SER A 58 0.36 -7.48 -8.68
C SER A 58 1.14 -8.75 -8.96
N ARG A 59 2.43 -8.62 -9.31
CA ARG A 59 3.32 -9.74 -9.70
C ARG A 59 4.09 -10.35 -8.53
N SER A 60 3.83 -9.91 -7.30
CA SER A 60 4.43 -10.55 -6.12
C SER A 60 3.51 -10.51 -4.91
N ALA A 61 3.40 -9.35 -4.24
CA ALA A 61 2.72 -9.24 -2.96
C ALA A 61 1.21 -9.56 -3.04
N ALA A 62 0.55 -9.26 -4.16
CA ALA A 62 -0.85 -9.61 -4.35
C ALA A 62 -1.03 -11.14 -4.39
N GLU A 63 -0.23 -11.84 -5.20
CA GLU A 63 -0.20 -13.31 -5.27
C GLU A 63 0.15 -13.95 -3.91
N ALA A 64 1.09 -13.35 -3.17
CA ALA A 64 1.41 -13.81 -1.82
C ALA A 64 0.22 -13.66 -0.85
N GLY A 65 -0.55 -12.58 -0.95
CA GLY A 65 -1.78 -12.38 -0.18
C GLY A 65 -2.90 -13.37 -0.56
N GLU A 66 -3.04 -13.69 -1.84
CA GLU A 66 -3.94 -14.74 -2.31
C GLU A 66 -3.52 -16.12 -1.76
N LEU A 67 -2.22 -16.43 -1.80
CA LEU A 67 -1.69 -17.66 -1.24
C LEU A 67 -1.90 -17.73 0.28
N ALA A 68 -1.69 -16.63 1.01
CA ALA A 68 -1.97 -16.56 2.45
C ALA A 68 -3.42 -16.93 2.77
N SER A 69 -4.35 -16.34 2.01
CA SER A 69 -5.78 -16.63 2.09
C SER A 69 -6.09 -18.10 1.78
N TYR A 70 -5.51 -18.64 0.71
CA TYR A 70 -5.68 -20.05 0.31
C TYR A 70 -5.18 -21.03 1.38
N LEU A 71 -4.06 -20.71 2.04
CA LEU A 71 -3.48 -21.49 3.13
C LEU A 71 -4.25 -21.34 4.46
N GLY A 72 -5.33 -20.55 4.49
CA GLY A 72 -6.11 -20.31 5.71
C GLY A 72 -5.34 -19.56 6.78
N GLN A 73 -4.34 -18.74 6.40
CA GLN A 73 -3.62 -17.91 7.36
C GLN A 73 -4.54 -16.81 7.89
N TYR A 74 -4.30 -16.41 9.14
CA TYR A 74 -4.96 -15.24 9.71
C TYR A 74 -4.50 -13.98 8.98
N LEU A 75 -5.46 -13.16 8.57
CA LEU A 75 -5.25 -11.81 8.05
C LEU A 75 -6.09 -10.85 8.91
N PRO A 76 -5.61 -9.62 9.18
CA PRO A 76 -6.37 -8.61 9.91
C PRO A 76 -7.76 -8.39 9.29
N GLU A 77 -8.81 -8.31 10.11
CA GLU A 77 -10.19 -8.15 9.62
C GLU A 77 -10.37 -6.89 8.77
N ASN A 78 -9.70 -5.82 9.19
CA ASN A 78 -9.77 -4.49 8.58
C ASN A 78 -8.59 -4.22 7.62
N LEU A 79 -8.00 -5.29 7.04
CA LEU A 79 -7.00 -5.18 5.98
C LEU A 79 -7.67 -5.02 4.61
N LYS A 80 -7.36 -3.92 3.93
CA LYS A 80 -7.72 -3.70 2.53
C LYS A 80 -6.51 -3.84 1.61
N ILE A 81 -6.49 -4.88 0.80
CA ILE A 81 -5.46 -5.08 -0.22
C ILE A 81 -5.83 -4.27 -1.48
N ILE A 82 -4.94 -3.39 -1.90
CA ILE A 82 -5.02 -2.61 -3.13
C ILE A 82 -3.95 -3.14 -4.09
N GLN A 83 -4.38 -3.86 -5.11
CA GLN A 83 -3.47 -4.40 -6.11
C GLN A 83 -3.06 -3.30 -7.10
N VAL A 84 -1.76 -3.14 -7.29
CA VAL A 84 -1.18 -2.15 -8.21
C VAL A 84 -0.29 -2.84 -9.23
N PRO A 85 -0.18 -2.33 -10.48
CA PRO A 85 0.64 -2.97 -11.51
C PRO A 85 2.10 -3.15 -11.10
N CYS A 86 2.62 -2.19 -10.33
CA CYS A 86 3.94 -2.21 -9.74
C CYS A 86 3.92 -1.36 -8.48
N ALA A 87 4.66 -1.72 -7.43
CA ALA A 87 4.78 -0.83 -6.27
C ALA A 87 5.42 0.53 -6.64
N GLY A 88 6.24 0.58 -7.70
CA GLY A 88 6.85 1.81 -8.20
C GLY A 88 5.86 2.81 -8.82
N SER A 89 4.59 2.45 -9.00
CA SER A 89 3.54 3.39 -9.38
C SER A 89 2.75 3.90 -8.17
N VAL A 90 3.18 3.63 -6.94
CA VAL A 90 2.59 4.24 -5.75
C VAL A 90 3.42 5.47 -5.35
N SER A 91 2.79 6.65 -5.35
CA SER A 91 3.41 7.90 -4.88
C SER A 91 3.08 8.17 -3.42
N TYR A 92 3.76 9.14 -2.80
CA TYR A 92 3.39 9.59 -1.46
C TYR A 92 1.96 10.15 -1.42
N GLU A 93 1.47 10.80 -2.49
CA GLU A 93 0.09 11.30 -2.54
C GLU A 93 -0.93 10.16 -2.38
N HIS A 94 -0.72 9.01 -3.02
CA HIS A 94 -1.60 7.85 -2.84
C HIS A 94 -1.64 7.35 -1.39
N LEU A 95 -0.53 7.44 -0.66
CA LEU A 95 -0.48 7.06 0.76
C LEU A 95 -1.29 8.04 1.61
N PHE A 96 -1.22 9.34 1.31
CA PHE A 96 -2.03 10.35 1.97
C PHE A 96 -3.51 10.22 1.64
N THR A 97 -3.87 9.92 0.40
CA THR A 97 -5.25 9.59 0.01
C THR A 97 -5.79 8.41 0.83
N ALA A 98 -4.96 7.42 1.16
CA ALA A 98 -5.38 6.31 2.03
C ALA A 98 -5.66 6.78 3.47
N PHE A 99 -4.84 7.69 4.04
CA PHE A 99 -5.11 8.30 5.34
C PHE A 99 -6.38 9.15 5.34
N GLU A 100 -6.58 10.00 4.31
CA GLU A 100 -7.83 10.73 4.07
C GLU A 100 -9.03 9.79 3.93
N SER A 101 -8.77 8.55 3.50
CA SER A 101 -9.76 7.50 3.33
C SER A 101 -10.08 6.69 4.60
N GLY A 102 -9.52 7.06 5.75
CA GLY A 102 -9.78 6.38 7.01
C GLY A 102 -8.68 5.47 7.52
N ALA A 103 -7.55 5.35 6.80
CA ALA A 103 -6.47 4.46 7.22
C ALA A 103 -5.86 4.85 8.57
N ASP A 104 -5.67 3.85 9.42
CA ASP A 104 -4.83 3.96 10.61
C ASP A 104 -3.36 3.65 10.30
N GLY A 105 -3.13 2.83 9.27
CA GLY A 105 -1.82 2.53 8.71
C GLY A 105 -1.87 2.18 7.22
N VAL A 106 -0.76 2.45 6.54
CA VAL A 106 -0.58 2.17 5.11
C VAL A 106 0.67 1.34 4.91
N LEU A 107 0.55 0.23 4.20
CA LEU A 107 1.63 -0.71 3.95
C LEU A 107 1.93 -0.81 2.46
N LEU A 108 3.20 -0.70 2.10
CA LEU A 108 3.69 -0.90 0.74
C LEU A 108 4.39 -2.26 0.65
N LEU A 109 3.91 -3.13 -0.23
CA LEU A 109 4.46 -4.47 -0.43
C LEU A 109 4.99 -4.64 -1.85
N THR A 110 6.32 -4.80 -1.95
CA THR A 110 7.06 -4.77 -3.22
C THR A 110 7.64 -6.15 -3.57
N CYS A 111 8.16 -6.30 -4.78
CA CYS A 111 9.08 -7.40 -5.09
C CYS A 111 10.41 -7.22 -4.34
N HIS A 112 11.15 -8.32 -4.12
CA HIS A 112 12.53 -8.25 -3.66
C HIS A 112 13.43 -7.47 -4.63
N GLU A 113 14.50 -6.90 -4.09
CA GLU A 113 15.54 -6.26 -4.90
C GLU A 113 16.14 -7.24 -5.91
N GLY A 114 16.33 -6.80 -7.16
CA GLY A 114 16.74 -7.67 -8.26
C GLY A 114 15.61 -8.45 -8.95
N ASN A 115 14.42 -8.57 -8.34
CA ASN A 115 13.30 -9.36 -8.88
C ASN A 115 12.13 -8.51 -9.40
N CYS A 116 12.31 -7.19 -9.54
CA CYS A 116 11.26 -6.33 -10.04
C CYS A 116 11.06 -6.53 -11.54
N HIS A 117 9.85 -6.87 -11.95
CA HIS A 117 9.51 -6.99 -13.37
C HIS A 117 9.68 -5.67 -14.12
N SER A 118 9.36 -4.54 -13.48
CA SER A 118 9.58 -3.20 -14.02
C SER A 118 11.00 -2.69 -13.80
N GLU A 119 11.96 -3.62 -13.63
CA GLU A 119 13.39 -3.46 -13.36
C GLU A 119 13.73 -2.75 -12.04
N ARG A 120 13.19 -1.54 -11.82
CA ARG A 120 13.57 -0.64 -10.74
C ARG A 120 12.39 -0.07 -9.94
N GLY A 121 11.16 -0.52 -10.20
CA GLY A 121 9.97 0.01 -9.51
C GLY A 121 10.01 -0.13 -7.98
N ASN A 122 10.54 -1.24 -7.47
CA ASN A 122 10.76 -1.45 -6.05
C ASN A 122 11.86 -0.57 -5.44
N ILE A 123 12.75 -0.01 -6.26
CA ILE A 123 13.76 0.96 -5.83
C ILE A 123 13.11 2.35 -5.79
N TYR A 124 12.38 2.73 -6.84
CA TYR A 124 11.74 4.06 -6.92
C TYR A 124 10.72 4.31 -5.81
N VAL A 125 9.92 3.31 -5.43
CA VAL A 125 8.97 3.46 -4.32
C VAL A 125 9.65 3.73 -2.97
N LYS A 126 10.94 3.43 -2.80
CA LYS A 126 11.68 3.75 -1.56
C LYS A 126 11.78 5.27 -1.36
N ASP A 127 11.91 6.04 -2.44
CA ASP A 127 11.96 7.50 -2.37
C ASP A 127 10.59 8.08 -1.99
N GLU A 128 9.52 7.55 -2.56
CA GLU A 128 8.14 7.92 -2.23
C GLU A 128 7.78 7.56 -0.79
N PHE A 129 8.17 6.37 -0.33
CA PHE A 129 8.05 5.94 1.06
C PHE A 129 8.80 6.88 2.02
N LYS A 130 10.03 7.27 1.67
CA LYS A 130 10.82 8.19 2.48
C LYS A 130 10.15 9.57 2.56
N LYS A 131 9.71 10.13 1.42
CA LYS A 131 8.99 11.41 1.37
C LYS A 131 7.77 11.39 2.28
N ALA A 132 6.95 10.34 2.19
CA ALA A 132 5.75 10.22 3.03
C ALA A 132 6.10 10.22 4.52
N ARG A 133 7.11 9.44 4.93
CA ARG A 133 7.55 9.42 6.33
C ARG A 133 8.14 10.74 6.79
N ASP A 134 8.92 11.43 5.96
CA ASP A 134 9.49 12.73 6.27
C ASP A 134 8.38 13.77 6.48
N ILE A 135 7.34 13.77 5.63
CA ILE A 135 6.15 14.64 5.78
C ILE A 135 5.42 14.33 7.08
N LEU A 136 5.19 13.05 7.40
CA LEU A 136 4.53 12.66 8.66
C LEU A 136 5.27 13.18 9.89
N ILE A 137 6.61 13.09 9.90
CA ILE A 137 7.44 13.65 10.98
C ILE A 137 7.25 15.17 11.07
N GLN A 138 7.28 15.87 9.93
CA GLN A 138 7.17 17.33 9.87
C GLN A 138 5.84 17.85 10.44
N ILE A 139 4.75 17.11 10.25
CA ILE A 139 3.44 17.47 10.79
C ILE A 139 3.19 16.91 12.21
N GLY A 140 4.19 16.29 12.84
CA GLY A 140 4.10 15.75 14.19
C GLY A 140 3.30 14.45 14.31
N PHE A 141 3.24 13.66 13.24
CA PHE A 141 2.52 12.39 13.17
C PHE A 141 3.47 11.17 13.19
N GLU A 142 2.92 10.00 13.54
CA GLU A 142 3.73 8.80 13.72
C GLU A 142 4.12 8.21 12.35
N LYS A 143 5.37 8.42 11.93
CA LYS A 143 5.94 7.86 10.69
C LYS A 143 5.85 6.32 10.62
N GLU A 144 5.66 5.69 11.76
CA GLU A 144 5.48 4.25 11.94
C GLU A 144 4.20 3.72 11.30
N ARG A 145 3.23 4.60 11.01
CA ARG A 145 1.97 4.31 10.31
C ARG A 145 2.14 4.06 8.81
N VAL A 146 3.33 4.29 8.26
CA VAL A 146 3.67 3.88 6.90
C VAL A 146 4.74 2.79 6.95
N GLY A 147 4.44 1.64 6.36
CA GLY A 147 5.33 0.48 6.27
C GLY A 147 5.79 0.21 4.84
N LEU A 148 6.98 -0.35 4.69
CA LEU A 148 7.50 -0.85 3.43
C LEU A 148 8.16 -2.23 3.67
N LYS A 149 7.72 -3.24 2.94
CA LYS A 149 8.30 -4.59 2.96
C LYS A 149 8.34 -5.19 1.55
N SER A 150 9.15 -6.23 1.38
CA SER A 150 9.28 -6.95 0.11
C SER A 150 8.90 -8.40 0.27
N LEU A 151 8.20 -8.96 -0.71
CA LEU A 151 7.75 -10.34 -0.79
C LEU A 151 7.90 -10.89 -2.22
N ALA A 152 8.21 -12.18 -2.34
CA ALA A 152 7.98 -12.96 -3.55
C ALA A 152 6.54 -13.52 -3.57
N SER A 153 6.06 -13.95 -4.74
CA SER A 153 4.68 -14.43 -4.91
C SER A 153 4.34 -15.70 -4.12
N ASN A 154 5.33 -16.52 -3.79
CA ASN A 154 5.16 -17.76 -3.05
C ASN A 154 5.27 -17.60 -1.52
N MET A 155 5.37 -16.37 -1.01
CA MET A 155 5.61 -16.08 0.42
C MET A 155 4.31 -15.78 1.18
N GLY A 156 3.35 -16.72 1.12
CA GLY A 156 2.04 -16.53 1.72
C GLY A 156 2.04 -16.48 3.25
N MET A 157 2.90 -17.28 3.91
CA MET A 157 3.04 -17.23 5.36
C MET A 157 3.64 -15.90 5.81
N GLU A 158 4.68 -15.44 5.13
CA GLU A 158 5.36 -14.19 5.43
C GLU A 158 4.48 -12.98 5.14
N PHE A 159 3.61 -13.05 4.13
CA PHE A 159 2.58 -12.03 3.92
C PHE A 159 1.71 -11.87 5.17
N ALA A 160 1.15 -12.97 5.68
CA ALA A 160 0.30 -12.98 6.87
C ALA A 160 1.05 -12.46 8.11
N GLU A 161 2.30 -12.88 8.31
CA GLU A 161 3.16 -12.40 9.39
C GLU A 161 3.40 -10.89 9.32
N ILE A 162 3.69 -10.37 8.12
CA ILE A 162 3.94 -8.94 7.90
C ILE A 162 2.70 -8.12 8.21
N VAL A 163 1.53 -8.47 7.67
CA VAL A 163 0.31 -7.69 7.87
C VAL A 163 -0.18 -7.75 9.32
N THR A 164 -0.07 -8.91 9.97
CA THR A 164 -0.45 -9.09 11.39
C THR A 164 0.56 -8.41 12.33
N GLY A 165 1.85 -8.41 11.98
CA GLY A 165 2.86 -7.65 12.70
C GLY A 165 2.62 -6.14 12.58
N PHE A 166 2.19 -5.69 11.39
CA PHE A 166 1.86 -4.29 11.16
C PHE A 166 0.59 -3.87 11.90
N GLU A 167 -0.47 -4.69 11.89
CA GLU A 167 -1.70 -4.46 12.68
C GLU A 167 -1.40 -4.23 14.16
N ARG A 168 -0.62 -5.12 14.79
CA ARG A 168 -0.22 -4.95 16.20
C ARG A 168 0.47 -3.62 16.45
N LYS A 169 1.37 -3.23 15.55
CA LYS A 169 2.07 -1.95 15.65
C LYS A 169 1.11 -0.76 15.53
N ILE A 170 0.14 -0.81 14.62
CA ILE A 170 -0.85 0.27 14.48
C ILE A 170 -1.82 0.30 15.66
N PHE A 171 -2.20 -0.87 16.19
CA PHE A 171 -3.01 -0.99 17.39
C PHE A 171 -2.35 -0.26 18.58
N GLU A 172 -1.04 -0.46 18.79
CA GLU A 172 -0.28 0.22 19.84
C GLU A 172 -0.23 1.76 19.67
N LEU A 173 -0.29 2.25 18.43
CA LEU A 173 -0.33 3.69 18.14
C LEU A 173 -1.72 4.30 18.30
N GLY A 174 -2.76 3.47 18.39
CA GLY A 174 -4.15 3.91 18.42
C GLY A 174 -4.66 4.49 17.10
N PRO A 175 -5.91 5.00 17.09
CA PRO A 175 -6.55 5.51 15.88
C PRO A 175 -5.79 6.69 15.29
N SER A 176 -5.74 6.74 13.96
CA SER A 176 -5.18 7.86 13.22
C SER A 176 -6.02 9.11 13.43
N ARG A 177 -5.33 10.25 13.55
CA ARG A 177 -5.96 11.58 13.64
C ARG A 177 -5.98 12.32 12.30
N LEU A 178 -5.48 11.69 11.23
CA LEU A 178 -5.48 12.24 9.87
C LEU A 178 -6.75 11.90 9.08
N SER A 179 -7.56 10.96 9.57
CA SER A 179 -8.78 10.46 8.93
C SER A 179 -10.04 11.31 9.21
N THR A 180 -9.87 12.58 9.61
CA THR A 180 -10.97 13.46 10.03
C THR A 180 -11.72 14.07 8.86
#